data_AF-A0A940Z2X0-F1
#
_entry.id   AF-A0A940Z2X0-F1
#
_cell.length_a   1.000
_cell.length_b   1.000
_cell.length_c   1.000
_cell.angle_alpha   90.00
_cell.angle_beta   90.00
_cell.angle_gamma   90.00
#
_symmetry.space_group_name_H-M   'P 1'
#
loop_
_entity.id
_entity.type
_entity.pdbx_description
1 polymer ?
#
loop_
_entity_poly.entity_id
_entity_poly.type
_entity_poly.pdbx_seq_one_letter_code
_entity_poly.pdbx_strand_id
1 'polypeptide(L)'
;MLSHTARLFAGGPLRRVLERAAAVRESGGALSLDTELRRFIRTTRTTAAAEWTCPLATVTALLDHVAILCAENAKGVPQDFWQLVEQADAGGDASAYLHFLAQRLRALEQDPQDDYEDLPLSRWEIEVRFPLLTGFGVNWVFDGEHATLQDSTQAAIDSEHPYCGASLAPLAAEAQSALVLFPTEPTMRDNLTPAVGWASPQALRHLLHAVDDHMRQEHADGQ
;
A
#
# COMPACT_ATOMS: atom_id res chain seq x y z
N MET A 1 23.85 7.20 11.19
CA MET A 1 23.21 5.94 11.64
C MET A 1 22.10 6.29 12.61
N LEU A 2 20.84 5.95 12.32
CA LEU A 2 19.73 6.14 13.26
C LEU A 2 19.87 5.15 14.42
N SER A 3 19.56 5.56 15.66
CA SER A 3 19.52 4.63 16.79
C SER A 3 18.44 3.56 16.56
N HIS A 4 18.56 2.40 17.22
CA HIS A 4 17.57 1.33 17.08
C HIS A 4 16.14 1.81 17.42
N THR A 5 16.01 2.62 18.47
CA THR A 5 14.73 3.23 18.88
C THR A 5 14.28 4.35 17.92
N ALA A 6 15.20 5.05 17.26
CA ALA A 6 14.84 6.05 16.24
C ALA A 6 14.09 5.45 15.04
N ARG A 7 14.19 4.12 14.81
CA ARG A 7 13.42 3.44 13.76
C ARG A 7 11.91 3.51 13.96
N LEU A 8 11.44 3.71 15.21
CA LEU A 8 10.03 3.93 15.52
C LEU A 8 9.46 5.17 14.82
N PHE A 9 10.32 6.17 14.54
CA PHE A 9 9.92 7.43 13.92
C PHE A 9 10.20 7.47 12.42
N ALA A 10 11.20 6.70 11.96
CA ALA A 10 11.68 6.75 10.59
C ALA A 10 10.85 5.90 9.61
N GLY A 11 10.01 4.99 10.10
CA GLY A 11 9.22 4.07 9.27
C GLY A 11 7.97 3.53 9.98
N GLY A 12 7.29 2.59 9.33
CA GLY A 12 6.16 1.88 9.91
C GLY A 12 4.85 2.70 9.95
N PRO A 13 3.85 2.25 10.73
CA PRO A 13 2.49 2.76 10.67
C PRO A 13 2.37 4.23 11.12
N LEU A 14 3.18 4.66 12.10
CA LEU A 14 3.20 6.05 12.57
C LEU A 14 3.55 7.02 11.44
N ARG A 15 4.66 6.73 10.74
CA ARG A 15 5.10 7.52 9.60
C ARG A 15 4.04 7.53 8.50
N ARG A 16 3.41 6.38 8.21
CA ARG A 16 2.35 6.31 7.20
C ARG A 16 1.14 7.18 7.54
N VAL A 17 0.68 7.16 8.80
CA VAL A 17 -0.42 8.03 9.25
C VAL A 17 -0.05 9.51 9.08
N LEU A 18 1.16 9.90 9.49
CA LEU A 18 1.63 11.28 9.34
C LEU A 18 1.82 11.70 7.88
N GLU A 19 2.33 10.82 7.02
CA GLU A 19 2.43 11.06 5.57
C GLU A 19 1.04 11.27 4.94
N ARG A 20 0.01 10.55 5.40
CA ARG A 20 -1.37 10.79 4.95
C ARG A 20 -1.89 12.14 5.43
N ALA A 21 -1.66 12.47 6.69
CA ALA A 21 -2.09 13.74 7.26
C ALA A 21 -1.39 14.95 6.60
N ALA A 22 -0.09 14.83 6.30
CA ALA A 22 0.67 15.82 5.53
C ALA A 22 0.12 15.96 4.11
N ALA A 23 -0.10 14.85 3.39
CA ALA A 23 -0.69 14.88 2.05
C ALA A 23 -2.08 15.54 2.04
N VAL A 24 -2.90 15.29 3.06
CA VAL A 24 -4.21 15.95 3.22
C VAL A 24 -4.06 17.45 3.30
N ARG A 25 -3.12 17.93 4.12
CA ARG A 25 -2.90 19.37 4.25
C ARG A 25 -2.34 20.00 2.97
N GLU A 26 -1.34 19.37 2.37
CA GLU A 26 -0.74 19.81 1.11
C GLU A 26 -1.75 19.87 -0.04
N SER A 27 -2.78 19.03 0.00
CA SER A 27 -3.85 19.03 -1.01
C SER A 27 -4.74 20.29 -1.01
N GLY A 28 -4.63 21.16 0.00
CA GLY A 28 -5.42 22.39 0.08
C GLY A 28 -6.93 22.17 0.16
N GLY A 29 -7.36 21.00 0.65
CA GLY A 29 -8.78 20.62 0.79
C GLY A 29 -9.31 19.67 -0.29
N ALA A 30 -8.47 19.23 -1.23
CA ALA A 30 -8.86 18.19 -2.20
C ALA A 30 -8.96 16.79 -1.57
N LEU A 31 -8.23 16.54 -0.47
CA LEU A 31 -8.32 15.33 0.32
C LEU A 31 -8.95 15.61 1.69
N SER A 32 -9.60 14.60 2.25
CA SER A 32 -10.15 14.62 3.60
C SER A 32 -9.32 13.73 4.53
N LEU A 33 -9.02 14.22 5.74
CA LEU A 33 -8.27 13.45 6.73
C LEU A 33 -9.01 12.15 7.09
N ASP A 34 -10.31 12.23 7.34
CA ASP A 34 -11.10 11.04 7.69
C ASP A 34 -11.10 10.01 6.58
N THR A 35 -11.23 10.46 5.33
CA THR A 35 -11.16 9.60 4.15
C THR A 35 -9.81 8.87 4.07
N GLU A 36 -8.70 9.58 4.23
CA GLU A 36 -7.37 8.98 4.20
C GLU A 36 -7.10 8.05 5.39
N LEU A 37 -7.60 8.38 6.58
CA LEU A 37 -7.50 7.52 7.75
C LEU A 37 -8.35 6.25 7.61
N ARG A 38 -9.55 6.33 7.01
CA ARG A 38 -10.38 5.15 6.69
C ARG A 38 -9.65 4.22 5.71
N ARG A 39 -9.02 4.79 4.67
CA ARG A 39 -8.19 4.05 3.71
C ARG A 39 -7.00 3.35 4.40
N PHE A 40 -6.34 4.03 5.35
CA PHE A 40 -5.31 3.43 6.19
C PHE A 40 -5.83 2.24 6.99
N ILE A 41 -6.96 2.40 7.69
CA ILE A 41 -7.59 1.32 8.48
C ILE A 41 -7.90 0.12 7.57
N ARG A 42 -8.59 0.34 6.45
CA ARG A 42 -8.92 -0.69 5.46
C ARG A 42 -7.68 -1.42 4.96
N THR A 43 -6.61 -0.69 4.67
CA THR A 43 -5.33 -1.28 4.23
C THR A 43 -4.73 -2.17 5.32
N THR A 44 -4.69 -1.72 6.58
CA THR A 44 -4.15 -2.53 7.69
C THR A 44 -4.96 -3.81 7.94
N ARG A 45 -6.25 -3.80 7.63
CA ARG A 45 -7.17 -4.95 7.77
C ARG A 45 -7.28 -5.82 6.51
N THR A 46 -6.65 -5.42 5.41
CA THR A 46 -6.80 -6.11 4.12
C THR A 46 -6.31 -7.56 4.17
N THR A 47 -5.33 -7.87 5.02
CA THR A 47 -4.87 -9.25 5.24
C THR A 47 -4.81 -9.56 6.73
N ALA A 48 -5.16 -10.79 7.09
CA ALA A 48 -5.02 -11.28 8.46
C ALA A 48 -3.58 -11.17 8.97
N ALA A 49 -2.59 -11.31 8.09
CA ALA A 49 -1.18 -11.15 8.43
C ALA A 49 -0.84 -9.70 8.82
N ALA A 50 -1.33 -8.70 8.08
CA ALA A 50 -1.12 -7.29 8.40
C ALA A 50 -1.78 -6.92 9.73
N GLU A 51 -3.04 -7.34 9.92
CA GLU A 51 -3.78 -7.12 11.17
C GLU A 51 -3.11 -7.80 12.36
N TRP A 52 -2.62 -9.03 12.20
CA TRP A 52 -1.91 -9.76 13.24
C TRP A 52 -0.57 -9.11 13.60
N THR A 53 0.17 -8.63 12.58
CA THR A 53 1.51 -8.05 12.78
C THR A 53 1.45 -6.68 13.44
N CYS A 54 0.47 -5.85 13.06
CA CYS A 54 0.32 -4.51 13.61
C CYS A 54 -1.15 -4.09 13.64
N PRO A 55 -1.92 -4.50 14.67
CA PRO A 55 -3.33 -4.14 14.77
C PRO A 55 -3.49 -2.64 14.99
N LEU A 56 -4.63 -2.08 14.61
CA LEU A 56 -4.87 -0.63 14.71
C LEU A 56 -4.75 -0.12 16.15
N ALA A 57 -5.15 -0.92 17.14
CA ALA A 57 -4.93 -0.62 18.56
C ALA A 57 -3.45 -0.34 18.88
N THR A 58 -2.51 -1.09 18.27
CA THR A 58 -1.07 -0.84 18.43
C THR A 58 -0.65 0.47 17.79
N VAL A 59 -1.18 0.79 16.60
CA VAL A 59 -0.89 2.07 15.91
C VAL A 59 -1.34 3.26 16.76
N THR A 60 -2.56 3.22 17.31
CA THR A 60 -3.09 4.31 18.14
C THR A 60 -2.36 4.44 19.48
N ALA A 61 -1.96 3.32 20.09
CA ALA A 61 -1.12 3.34 21.29
C ALA A 61 0.28 3.90 21.00
N LEU A 62 0.87 3.61 19.84
CA LEU A 62 2.15 4.18 19.41
C LEU A 62 2.06 5.69 19.20
N LEU A 63 0.99 6.17 18.55
CA LEU A 63 0.73 7.61 18.40
C LEU A 63 0.66 8.31 19.77
N ASP A 64 -0.09 7.76 20.73
CA ASP A 64 -0.19 8.32 22.07
C ASP A 64 1.14 8.28 22.83
N HIS A 65 1.87 7.18 22.72
CA HIS A 65 3.18 7.04 23.36
C HIS A 65 4.18 8.07 22.80
N VAL A 66 4.20 8.27 21.49
CA VAL A 66 5.08 9.25 20.85
C VAL A 66 4.67 10.68 21.18
N ALA A 67 3.37 10.96 21.33
CA ALA A 67 2.89 12.25 21.84
C ALA A 67 3.54 12.59 23.20
N ILE A 68 3.55 11.64 24.15
CA ILE A 68 4.19 11.82 25.45
C ILE A 68 5.69 12.12 25.31
N LEU A 69 6.40 11.37 24.46
CA LEU A 69 7.82 11.61 24.20
C LEU A 69 8.10 13.00 23.59
N CYS A 70 7.21 13.47 22.73
CA CYS A 70 7.28 14.82 22.16
C CYS A 70 7.06 15.90 23.24
N ALA A 71 6.07 15.73 24.12
CA ALA A 71 5.81 16.66 25.22
C ALA A 71 6.98 16.75 26.22
N GLU A 72 7.69 15.64 26.44
CA GLU A 72 8.85 15.57 27.32
C GLU A 72 10.15 16.09 26.68
N ASN A 73 10.11 16.55 25.42
CA ASN A 73 11.29 16.91 24.62
C ASN A 73 12.37 15.81 24.67
N ALA A 74 11.95 14.55 24.55
CA ALA A 74 12.83 13.39 24.71
C ALA A 74 14.01 13.46 23.73
N LYS A 75 15.24 13.37 24.27
CA LYS A 75 16.47 13.30 23.48
C LYS A 75 16.47 11.99 22.68
N GLY A 76 16.17 12.06 21.37
CA GLY A 76 16.18 10.88 20.50
C GLY A 76 15.15 10.89 19.38
N VAL A 77 14.21 11.84 19.36
CA VAL A 77 13.28 12.01 18.25
C VAL A 77 14.02 12.59 17.03
N PRO A 78 14.05 11.90 15.87
CA PRO A 78 14.75 12.37 14.68
C PRO A 78 14.18 13.67 14.11
N GLN A 79 15.04 14.49 13.48
CA GLN A 79 14.60 15.75 12.85
C GLN A 79 13.58 15.52 11.74
N ASP A 80 13.75 14.49 10.92
CA ASP A 80 12.82 14.17 9.83
C ASP A 80 11.40 13.89 10.34
N PHE A 81 11.28 13.34 11.56
CA PHE A 81 9.97 13.13 12.19
C PHE A 81 9.31 14.46 12.56
N TRP A 82 10.08 15.39 13.15
CA TRP A 82 9.57 16.72 13.47
C TRP A 82 9.14 17.48 12.23
N GLN A 83 9.92 17.41 11.15
CA GLN A 83 9.56 17.99 9.86
C GLN A 83 8.25 17.42 9.34
N LEU A 84 8.06 16.10 9.45
CA LEU A 84 6.82 15.46 9.00
C LEU A 84 5.60 15.85 9.86
N VAL A 85 5.77 15.97 11.18
CA VAL A 85 4.70 16.47 12.07
C VAL A 85 4.38 17.93 11.76
N GLU A 86 5.39 18.77 11.54
CA GLU A 86 5.21 20.15 11.10
C GLU A 86 4.54 20.23 9.73
N GLN A 87 4.81 19.27 8.83
CA GLN A 87 4.13 19.09 7.54
C GLN A 87 2.71 18.55 7.65
N ALA A 88 2.32 17.98 8.79
CA ALA A 88 0.95 17.54 9.05
C ALA A 88 0.10 18.61 9.79
N ASP A 89 0.65 19.31 10.78
CA ASP A 89 -0.10 20.21 11.70
C ASP A 89 0.26 21.72 11.61
N ALA A 90 1.17 22.09 10.71
CA ALA A 90 1.56 23.48 10.39
C ALA A 90 2.15 24.25 11.57
N GLY A 91 2.95 23.55 12.38
CA GLY A 91 3.65 24.14 13.52
C GLY A 91 2.80 24.25 14.78
N GLY A 92 1.67 23.54 14.86
CA GLY A 92 0.91 23.36 16.10
C GLY A 92 1.62 22.47 17.14
N ASP A 93 0.91 22.16 18.22
CA ASP A 93 1.43 21.30 19.28
C ASP A 93 1.47 19.84 18.82
N ALA A 94 2.67 19.35 18.50
CA ALA A 94 2.92 17.98 18.07
C ALA A 94 2.32 16.93 19.01
N SER A 95 2.37 17.13 20.33
CA SER A 95 1.80 16.17 21.27
C SER A 95 0.28 16.14 21.16
N ALA A 96 -0.36 17.32 21.13
CA ALA A 96 -1.81 17.42 20.96
C ALA A 96 -2.28 16.82 19.63
N TYR A 97 -1.52 17.06 18.55
CA TYR A 97 -1.85 16.56 17.22
C TYR A 97 -1.76 15.04 17.11
N LEU A 98 -0.73 14.42 17.68
CA LEU A 98 -0.59 12.96 17.68
C LEU A 98 -1.69 12.28 18.51
N HIS A 99 -2.07 12.85 19.66
CA HIS A 99 -3.25 12.40 20.42
C HIS A 99 -4.54 12.55 19.63
N PHE A 100 -4.70 13.66 18.91
CA PHE A 100 -5.85 13.87 18.03
C PHE A 100 -5.93 12.79 16.95
N LEU A 101 -4.83 12.48 16.26
CA LEU A 101 -4.79 11.41 15.25
C LEU A 101 -5.14 10.04 15.84
N ALA A 102 -4.61 9.73 17.04
CA ALA A 102 -4.93 8.48 17.74
C ALA A 102 -6.44 8.38 18.05
N GLN A 103 -7.03 9.47 18.56
CA GLN A 103 -8.46 9.53 18.86
C GLN A 103 -9.31 9.42 17.59
N ARG A 104 -8.94 10.09 16.50
CA ARG A 104 -9.64 10.00 15.21
C ARG A 104 -9.62 8.58 14.66
N LEU A 105 -8.46 7.91 14.67
CA LEU A 105 -8.36 6.53 14.23
C LEU A 105 -9.26 5.59 15.03
N ARG A 106 -9.29 5.71 16.38
CA ARG A 106 -10.20 4.93 17.23
C ARG A 106 -11.67 5.18 16.92
N ALA A 107 -12.04 6.45 16.68
CA ALA A 107 -13.41 6.81 16.35
C ALA A 107 -13.85 6.23 15.00
N LEU A 108 -12.98 6.34 13.98
CA LEU A 108 -13.24 5.78 12.66
C LEU A 108 -13.24 4.25 12.66
N GLU A 109 -12.47 3.62 13.55
CA GLU A 109 -12.45 2.17 13.72
C GLU A 109 -13.81 1.61 14.17
N GLN A 110 -14.55 2.36 14.99
CA GLN A 110 -15.85 1.98 15.53
C GLN A 110 -17.00 2.08 14.52
N ASP A 111 -16.77 2.77 13.41
CA ASP A 111 -17.73 2.99 12.33
C ASP A 111 -17.09 2.63 10.98
N PRO A 112 -16.89 1.32 10.68
CA PRO A 112 -16.20 0.92 9.46
C PRO A 112 -17.02 1.30 8.21
N GLN A 113 -16.36 1.99 7.28
CA GLN A 113 -16.88 2.27 5.94
C GLN A 113 -15.89 1.72 4.92
N ASP A 114 -16.10 0.46 4.54
CA ASP A 114 -15.14 -0.30 3.73
C ASP A 114 -15.57 -0.47 2.26
N ASP A 115 -16.77 -0.01 1.90
CA ASP A 115 -17.29 -0.13 0.53
C ASP A 115 -16.43 0.65 -0.46
N TYR A 116 -16.04 0.00 -1.56
CA TYR A 116 -15.23 0.59 -2.61
C TYR A 116 -16.03 1.55 -3.51
N GLU A 117 -17.36 1.46 -3.52
CA GLU A 117 -18.23 2.42 -4.21
C GLU A 117 -18.25 3.76 -3.47
N ASP A 118 -18.36 3.74 -2.14
CA ASP A 118 -18.39 4.94 -1.29
C ASP A 118 -16.98 5.51 -1.03
N LEU A 119 -15.99 4.62 -0.91
CA LEU A 119 -14.60 4.97 -0.67
C LEU A 119 -13.68 4.27 -1.68
N PRO A 120 -13.57 4.78 -2.93
CA PRO A 120 -12.69 4.21 -3.94
C PRO A 120 -11.24 4.13 -3.45
N LEU A 121 -10.51 3.13 -3.94
CA LEU A 121 -9.08 3.00 -3.67
C LEU A 121 -8.34 4.24 -4.17
N SER A 122 -7.54 4.82 -3.29
CA SER A 122 -6.56 5.82 -3.67
C SER A 122 -5.34 5.18 -4.34
N ARG A 123 -4.56 6.01 -5.03
CA ARG A 123 -3.30 5.59 -5.66
C ARG A 123 -2.35 4.88 -4.68
N TRP A 124 -2.18 5.43 -3.48
CA TRP A 124 -1.25 4.84 -2.52
C TRP A 124 -1.76 3.50 -1.97
N GLU A 125 -3.08 3.33 -1.81
CA GLU A 125 -3.65 2.03 -1.43
C GLU A 125 -3.38 0.99 -2.50
N ILE A 126 -3.48 1.37 -3.78
CA ILE A 126 -3.17 0.49 -4.91
C ILE A 126 -1.69 0.10 -4.89
N GLU A 127 -0.78 1.04 -4.68
CA GLU A 127 0.66 0.77 -4.59
C GLU A 127 1.01 -0.17 -3.44
N VAL A 128 0.28 -0.11 -2.32
CA VAL A 128 0.46 -1.02 -1.17
C VAL A 128 -0.21 -2.39 -1.41
N ARG A 129 -1.35 -2.42 -2.09
CA ARG A 129 -2.15 -3.63 -2.31
C ARG A 129 -1.66 -4.48 -3.48
N PHE A 130 -1.10 -3.83 -4.50
CA PHE A 130 -0.66 -4.46 -5.74
C PHE A 130 0.83 -4.19 -6.07
N PRO A 131 1.75 -4.35 -5.10
CA PRO A 131 3.16 -4.02 -5.30
C PRO A 131 3.81 -4.86 -6.40
N LEU A 132 3.39 -6.12 -6.60
CA LEU A 132 3.95 -6.99 -7.63
C LEU A 132 3.47 -6.61 -9.02
N LEU A 133 2.20 -6.21 -9.19
CA LEU A 133 1.70 -5.69 -10.47
C LEU A 133 2.36 -4.35 -10.84
N THR A 134 2.55 -3.45 -9.88
CA THR A 134 3.28 -2.20 -10.09
C THR A 134 4.74 -2.49 -10.45
N GLY A 135 5.42 -3.36 -9.70
CA GLY A 135 6.81 -3.74 -9.95
C GLY A 135 7.01 -4.43 -11.30
N PHE A 136 6.09 -5.31 -11.69
CA PHE A 136 6.09 -5.96 -13.00
C PHE A 136 6.07 -4.93 -14.14
N GLY A 137 5.22 -3.91 -14.03
CA GLY A 137 5.16 -2.84 -15.02
C GLY A 137 6.50 -2.12 -15.19
N VAL A 138 7.11 -1.75 -14.06
CA VAL A 138 8.43 -1.09 -14.03
C VAL A 138 9.51 -1.96 -14.65
N ASN A 139 9.56 -3.24 -14.31
CA ASN A 139 10.69 -4.10 -14.69
C ASN A 139 10.58 -4.73 -16.08
N TRP A 140 9.35 -4.97 -16.58
CA TRP A 140 9.13 -5.79 -17.77
C TRP A 140 8.36 -5.11 -18.88
N VAL A 141 7.61 -4.04 -18.57
CA VAL A 141 6.69 -3.42 -19.53
C VAL A 141 7.18 -2.07 -20.04
N PHE A 142 7.70 -1.20 -19.16
CA PHE A 142 7.96 0.19 -19.53
C PHE A 142 9.25 0.44 -20.32
N ASP A 143 10.25 -0.44 -20.24
CA ASP A 143 11.53 -0.23 -20.91
C ASP A 143 11.50 -0.54 -22.42
N GLY A 144 10.37 -1.03 -22.93
CA GLY A 144 10.18 -1.29 -24.37
C GLY A 144 11.10 -2.36 -24.94
N GLU A 145 11.74 -3.15 -24.08
CA GLU A 145 12.64 -4.25 -24.47
C GLU A 145 11.92 -5.33 -25.29
N HIS A 146 10.60 -5.44 -25.11
CA HIS A 146 9.75 -6.40 -25.81
C HIS A 146 8.73 -5.68 -26.70
N ALA A 147 8.45 -6.27 -27.85
CA ALA A 147 7.56 -5.70 -28.86
C ALA A 147 6.09 -5.68 -28.41
N THR A 148 5.70 -6.63 -27.54
CA THR A 148 4.34 -6.74 -27.02
C THR A 148 4.34 -7.07 -25.53
N LEU A 149 3.24 -6.74 -24.85
CA LEU A 149 3.03 -7.12 -23.44
C LEU A 149 3.05 -8.65 -23.25
N GLN A 150 2.62 -9.41 -24.27
CA GLN A 150 2.67 -10.86 -24.24
C GLN A 150 4.13 -11.35 -24.21
N ASP A 151 4.98 -10.77 -25.05
CA ASP A 151 6.42 -11.10 -25.08
C ASP A 151 7.09 -10.74 -23.75
N SER A 152 6.77 -9.56 -23.18
CA SER A 152 7.22 -9.17 -21.83
C SER A 152 6.80 -10.17 -20.76
N THR A 153 5.55 -10.62 -20.82
CA THR A 153 4.99 -11.55 -19.84
C THR A 153 5.70 -12.90 -19.90
N GLN A 154 5.90 -13.42 -21.10
CA GLN A 154 6.60 -14.69 -21.27
C GLN A 154 8.06 -14.60 -20.80
N ALA A 155 8.78 -13.54 -21.21
CA ALA A 155 10.16 -13.33 -20.81
C ALA A 155 10.31 -13.20 -19.28
N ALA A 156 9.39 -12.50 -18.63
CA ALA A 156 9.35 -12.39 -17.18
C ALA A 156 9.20 -13.77 -16.53
N ILE A 157 8.20 -14.55 -16.95
CA ILE A 157 7.95 -15.90 -16.42
C ILE A 157 9.16 -16.81 -16.60
N ASP A 158 9.76 -16.82 -17.79
CA ASP A 158 10.92 -17.66 -18.09
C ASP A 158 12.10 -17.30 -17.18
N SER A 159 12.29 -15.99 -16.90
CA SER A 159 13.38 -15.49 -16.06
C SER A 159 13.30 -15.88 -14.59
N GLU A 160 12.10 -16.21 -14.08
CA GLU A 160 11.90 -16.53 -12.66
C GLU A 160 12.39 -17.93 -12.28
N HIS A 161 12.86 -18.76 -13.21
CA HIS A 161 13.37 -20.09 -12.90
C HIS A 161 14.65 -20.05 -12.07
N PRO A 162 14.79 -20.89 -11.03
CA PRO A 162 13.87 -21.95 -10.55
C PRO A 162 12.92 -21.50 -9.42
N TYR A 163 12.75 -20.19 -9.21
CA TYR A 163 11.98 -19.58 -8.12
C TYR A 163 10.56 -19.18 -8.52
N CYS A 164 10.09 -19.62 -9.69
CA CYS A 164 8.78 -19.31 -10.28
C CYS A 164 7.62 -19.53 -9.30
N GLY A 165 7.64 -20.56 -8.46
CA GLY A 165 6.60 -20.77 -7.43
C GLY A 165 6.54 -19.67 -6.37
N ALA A 166 7.68 -19.09 -5.98
CA ALA A 166 7.74 -18.01 -4.99
C ALA A 166 7.41 -16.64 -5.58
N SER A 167 7.75 -16.42 -6.86
CA SER A 167 7.55 -15.13 -7.54
C SER A 167 6.19 -15.02 -8.25
N LEU A 168 5.79 -16.05 -9.00
CA LEU A 168 4.61 -16.00 -9.88
C LEU A 168 3.30 -16.22 -9.13
N ALA A 169 3.27 -17.05 -8.09
CA ALA A 169 2.04 -17.31 -7.35
C ALA A 169 1.51 -16.04 -6.64
N PRO A 170 2.34 -15.24 -5.94
CA PRO A 170 1.91 -13.96 -5.39
C PRO A 170 1.48 -12.95 -6.47
N LEU A 171 2.18 -12.87 -7.61
CA LEU A 171 1.82 -12.00 -8.73
C LEU A 171 0.44 -12.38 -9.31
N ALA A 172 0.19 -13.68 -9.49
CA ALA A 172 -1.10 -14.19 -9.93
C ALA A 172 -2.22 -13.89 -8.91
N ALA A 173 -1.95 -14.00 -7.61
CA ALA A 173 -2.91 -13.66 -6.56
C ALA A 173 -3.30 -12.16 -6.59
N GLU A 174 -2.34 -11.28 -6.85
CA GLU A 174 -2.61 -9.85 -7.06
C GLU A 174 -3.44 -9.60 -8.32
N ALA A 175 -3.09 -10.23 -9.46
CA ALA A 175 -3.85 -10.11 -10.70
C ALA A 175 -5.30 -10.60 -10.56
N GLN A 176 -5.52 -11.72 -9.86
CA GLN A 176 -6.87 -12.22 -9.54
C GLN A 176 -7.64 -11.23 -8.65
N SER A 177 -6.99 -10.71 -7.61
CA SER A 177 -7.60 -9.73 -6.70
C SER A 177 -8.00 -8.45 -7.42
N ALA A 178 -7.17 -7.98 -8.36
CA ALA A 178 -7.46 -6.82 -9.20
C ALA A 178 -8.66 -7.07 -10.13
N LEU A 179 -8.77 -8.26 -10.73
CA LEU A 179 -9.93 -8.64 -11.56
C LEU A 179 -11.24 -8.74 -10.77
N VAL A 180 -11.17 -9.08 -9.48
CA VAL A 180 -12.35 -9.10 -8.60
C VAL A 180 -12.80 -7.68 -8.25
N LEU A 181 -11.86 -6.80 -7.91
CA LEU A 181 -12.15 -5.42 -7.51
C LEU A 181 -12.52 -4.53 -8.71
N PHE A 182 -11.95 -4.82 -9.89
CA PHE A 182 -12.12 -4.01 -11.10
C PHE A 182 -12.51 -4.90 -12.28
N PRO A 183 -13.73 -5.46 -12.30
CA PRO A 183 -14.08 -6.54 -13.24
C PRO A 183 -14.22 -6.08 -14.70
N THR A 184 -14.35 -4.77 -14.94
CA THR A 184 -14.65 -4.22 -16.27
C THR A 184 -13.57 -3.24 -16.74
N GLU A 185 -13.47 -3.07 -18.06
CA GLU A 185 -12.53 -2.10 -18.67
C GLU A 185 -12.69 -0.67 -18.09
N PRO A 186 -13.90 -0.09 -17.97
CA PRO A 186 -14.04 1.24 -17.37
C PRO A 186 -13.58 1.28 -15.91
N THR A 187 -14.00 0.31 -15.08
CA THR A 187 -13.63 0.30 -13.65
C THR A 187 -12.13 0.16 -13.45
N MET A 188 -11.44 -0.67 -14.23
CA MET A 188 -9.99 -0.82 -14.14
C MET A 188 -9.24 0.40 -14.67
N ARG A 189 -9.75 1.03 -15.74
CA ARG A 189 -9.19 2.26 -16.30
C ARG A 189 -9.24 3.41 -15.32
N ASP A 190 -10.36 3.57 -14.62
CA ASP A 190 -10.59 4.70 -13.75
C ASP A 190 -9.89 4.53 -12.39
N ASN A 191 -9.69 3.28 -11.93
CA ASN A 191 -9.17 3.01 -10.59
C ASN A 191 -7.75 2.45 -10.58
N LEU A 192 -7.43 1.41 -11.37
CA LEU A 192 -6.15 0.69 -11.27
C LEU A 192 -5.09 1.23 -12.23
N THR A 193 -5.47 1.48 -13.48
CA THR A 193 -4.57 1.91 -14.56
C THR A 193 -3.73 3.14 -14.22
N PRO A 194 -4.24 4.18 -13.51
CA PRO A 194 -3.43 5.34 -13.15
C PRO A 194 -2.20 5.02 -12.28
N ALA A 195 -2.23 3.91 -11.56
CA ALA A 195 -1.12 3.43 -10.73
C ALA A 195 -0.38 2.24 -11.38
N VAL A 196 -1.09 1.39 -12.12
CA VAL A 196 -0.54 0.22 -12.84
C VAL A 196 -0.80 0.42 -14.33
N GLY A 197 0.04 1.22 -14.99
CA GLY A 197 -0.22 1.78 -16.32
C GLY A 197 -0.48 0.79 -17.47
N TRP A 198 -0.10 -0.47 -17.30
CA TRP A 198 -0.31 -1.54 -18.28
C TRP A 198 -1.57 -2.39 -18.02
N ALA A 199 -2.19 -2.21 -16.85
CA ALA A 199 -3.25 -3.09 -16.39
C ALA A 199 -4.55 -2.87 -17.19
N SER A 200 -5.08 -3.98 -17.72
CA SER A 200 -6.44 -4.09 -18.24
C SER A 200 -6.97 -5.48 -17.88
N PRO A 201 -8.30 -5.70 -17.85
CA PRO A 201 -8.86 -7.03 -17.64
C PRO A 201 -8.30 -8.06 -18.62
N GLN A 202 -8.06 -7.67 -19.88
CA GLN A 202 -7.44 -8.54 -20.87
C GLN A 202 -5.98 -8.86 -20.53
N ALA A 203 -5.19 -7.85 -20.18
CA ALA A 203 -3.78 -8.00 -19.82
C ALA A 203 -3.60 -8.90 -18.58
N LEU A 204 -4.40 -8.69 -17.53
CA LEU A 204 -4.33 -9.50 -16.32
C LEU A 204 -4.76 -10.95 -16.57
N ARG A 205 -5.80 -11.18 -17.39
CA ARG A 205 -6.18 -12.56 -17.77
C ARG A 205 -5.08 -13.24 -18.59
N HIS A 206 -4.43 -12.52 -19.48
CA HIS A 206 -3.31 -13.04 -20.25
C HIS A 206 -2.15 -13.44 -19.33
N LEU A 207 -1.75 -12.58 -18.40
CA LEU A 207 -0.75 -12.89 -17.37
C LEU A 207 -1.12 -14.15 -16.59
N LEU A 208 -2.36 -14.27 -16.13
CA LEU A 208 -2.83 -15.44 -15.38
C LEU A 208 -2.76 -16.73 -16.20
N HIS A 209 -3.16 -16.69 -17.47
CA HIS A 209 -3.05 -17.85 -18.36
C HIS A 209 -1.60 -18.24 -18.59
N ALA A 210 -0.71 -17.28 -18.83
CA ALA A 210 0.71 -17.55 -19.05
C ALA A 210 1.36 -18.19 -17.80
N VAL A 211 1.06 -17.68 -16.61
CA VAL A 211 1.55 -18.27 -15.35
C VAL A 211 1.03 -19.69 -15.17
N ASP A 212 -0.26 -19.92 -15.39
CA ASP A 212 -0.90 -21.23 -15.22
C ASP A 212 -0.38 -22.26 -16.24
N ASP A 213 -0.24 -21.88 -17.51
CA ASP A 213 0.36 -22.74 -18.55
C ASP A 213 1.80 -23.09 -18.21
N HIS A 214 2.59 -22.11 -17.77
CA HIS A 214 3.95 -22.30 -17.33
C HIS A 214 4.04 -23.29 -16.15
N MET A 215 3.24 -23.08 -15.10
CA MET A 215 3.25 -23.95 -13.93
C MET A 215 2.83 -25.38 -14.28
N ARG A 216 1.93 -25.57 -15.25
CA ARG A 216 1.61 -26.92 -15.75
C ARG A 216 2.76 -27.52 -16.54
N GLN A 217 3.40 -26.78 -17.43
CA GLN A 217 4.44 -27.33 -18.30
C GLN A 217 5.67 -27.75 -17.50
N GLU A 218 6.14 -26.89 -16.59
CA GLU A 218 7.39 -27.14 -15.85
C GLU A 218 7.18 -27.92 -14.54
N HIS A 219 5.93 -28.05 -14.06
CA HIS A 219 5.63 -28.70 -12.77
C HIS A 219 4.48 -29.71 -12.76
N ALA A 220 3.81 -30.00 -13.87
CA ALA A 220 2.82 -31.09 -13.91
C ALA A 220 3.47 -32.49 -13.93
N ASP A 221 4.75 -32.60 -14.26
CA ASP A 221 5.51 -33.85 -14.20
C ASP A 221 6.08 -34.07 -12.79
N GLY A 222 5.16 -34.27 -11.84
CA GLY A 222 5.40 -34.75 -10.49
C GLY A 222 4.64 -36.05 -10.22
N GLN A 223 5.05 -37.14 -10.86
CA GLN A 223 4.91 -38.52 -10.33
C GLN A 223 6.20 -38.90 -9.61
#